data_AF-A0A5A7S9D7-F1
#
_entry.id   AF-A0A5A7S9D7-F1
#
_cell.length_a   1.000
_cell.length_b   1.000
_cell.length_c   1.000
_cell.angle_alpha   90.00
_cell.angle_beta   90.00
_cell.angle_gamma   90.00
#
_symmetry.space_group_name_H-M   'P 1'
#
loop_
_entity.id
_entity.type
_entity.pdbx_description
1 polymer ?
#
loop_
_entity_poly.entity_id
_entity_poly.type
_entity_poly.pdbx_seq_one_letter_code
_entity_poly.pdbx_strand_id
1 'polypeptide(L)'
;MAVGADAAVSGMRSAIDGGTLRLKKGTAADCAKRCDAMAAGILDQVKTLQRGSILAGFGGFETSAQLQSGFEKKAADAIAHLKEYAAVATRMAENFRAIESGYAAQEGDNVTEIGAAGNTLPSGGR
;
A
#
# COMPACT_ATOMS: atom_id res chain seq x y z
N MET A 1 10.51 -12.08 -7.80
CA MET A 1 10.44 -11.37 -6.50
C MET A 1 9.06 -10.78 -6.19
N ALA A 2 8.25 -10.36 -7.17
CA ALA A 2 6.89 -9.84 -6.94
C ALA A 2 5.92 -10.81 -6.23
N VAL A 3 6.00 -12.12 -6.52
CA VAL A 3 5.13 -13.15 -5.92
C VAL A 3 5.24 -13.22 -4.39
N GLY A 4 6.44 -12.97 -3.83
CA GLY A 4 6.64 -13.01 -2.37
C GLY A 4 6.02 -11.81 -1.65
N ALA A 5 6.09 -10.63 -2.26
CA ALA A 5 5.47 -9.42 -1.72
C ALA A 5 3.94 -9.48 -1.80
N ASP A 6 3.40 -10.01 -2.90
CA ASP A 6 1.96 -10.21 -3.07
C ASP A 6 1.39 -11.20 -2.04
N ALA A 7 2.07 -12.33 -1.82
CA ALA A 7 1.71 -13.30 -0.80
C ALA A 7 1.76 -12.70 0.61
N ALA A 8 2.77 -11.87 0.92
CA ALA A 8 2.87 -11.20 2.22
C ALA A 8 1.74 -10.17 2.45
N VAL A 9 1.41 -9.38 1.44
CA VAL A 9 0.29 -8.40 1.51
C VAL A 9 -1.06 -9.12 1.65
N SER A 10 -1.25 -10.22 0.95
CA SER A 10 -2.45 -11.06 1.07
C SER A 10 -2.54 -11.71 2.44
N GLY A 11 -1.42 -12.24 2.97
CA GLY A 11 -1.37 -12.79 4.32
C GLY A 11 -1.68 -11.75 5.40
N MET A 12 -1.20 -10.51 5.22
CA MET A 12 -1.56 -9.39 6.10
C MET A 12 -3.07 -9.15 6.08
N ARG A 13 -3.71 -9.17 4.90
CA ARG A 13 -5.16 -9.00 4.79
C ARG A 13 -5.91 -10.09 5.56
N SER A 14 -5.53 -11.36 5.37
CA SER A 14 -6.13 -12.48 6.10
C SER A 14 -5.96 -12.36 7.63
N ALA A 15 -4.81 -11.86 8.10
CA ALA A 15 -4.58 -11.63 9.52
C ALA A 15 -5.42 -10.48 10.10
N ILE A 16 -5.70 -9.45 9.30
CA ILE A 16 -6.60 -8.35 9.67
C ILE A 16 -8.04 -8.86 9.77
N ASP A 17 -8.51 -9.55 8.72
CA ASP A 17 -9.87 -10.09 8.67
C ASP A 17 -10.10 -11.14 9.79
N GLY A 18 -9.06 -11.92 10.13
CA GLY A 18 -9.07 -12.85 11.26
C GLY A 18 -8.85 -12.20 12.64
N GLY A 19 -8.65 -10.89 12.72
CA GLY A 19 -8.46 -10.15 13.97
C GLY A 19 -7.16 -10.43 14.72
N THR A 20 -6.21 -11.15 14.11
CA THR A 20 -4.91 -11.51 14.71
C THR A 20 -3.87 -10.39 14.55
N LEU A 21 -4.01 -9.55 13.52
CA LEU A 21 -3.22 -8.35 13.35
C LEU A 21 -4.01 -7.12 13.83
N ARG A 22 -3.53 -6.49 14.90
CA ARG A 22 -4.10 -5.27 15.47
C ARG A 22 -2.99 -4.27 15.75
N LEU A 23 -3.27 -2.99 15.51
CA LEU A 23 -2.32 -1.90 15.73
C LEU A 23 -2.94 -0.87 16.66
N LYS A 24 -2.13 -0.17 17.46
CA LYS A 24 -2.66 0.92 18.28
C LYS A 24 -3.40 1.94 17.40
N LYS A 25 -4.56 2.42 17.88
CA LYS A 25 -5.38 3.43 17.20
C LYS A 25 -4.52 4.63 16.76
N GLY A 26 -4.64 5.04 15.50
CA GLY A 26 -3.86 6.11 14.89
C GLY A 26 -2.51 5.67 14.32
N THR A 27 -1.90 4.59 14.82
CA THR A 27 -0.66 4.05 14.26
C THR A 27 -0.89 3.47 12.87
N ALA A 28 -2.02 2.81 12.63
CA ALA A 28 -2.33 2.28 11.31
C ALA A 28 -2.59 3.42 10.31
N ALA A 29 -3.24 4.51 10.73
CA ALA A 29 -3.38 5.71 9.89
C ALA A 29 -2.02 6.30 9.47
N ASP A 30 -1.04 6.38 10.38
CA ASP A 30 0.29 6.90 10.04
C ASP A 30 1.10 5.93 9.16
N CYS A 31 0.97 4.62 9.38
CA CYS A 31 1.52 3.61 8.48
C CYS A 31 0.94 3.72 7.07
N ALA A 32 -0.37 3.92 6.95
CA ALA A 32 -1.03 4.12 5.65
C ALA A 32 -0.46 5.35 4.92
N LYS A 33 -0.35 6.50 5.60
CA LYS A 33 0.23 7.73 5.03
C LYS A 33 1.67 7.50 4.57
N ARG A 34 2.47 6.75 5.33
CA ARG A 34 3.87 6.46 4.97
C ARG A 34 3.95 5.58 3.73
N CYS A 35 3.09 4.58 3.62
CA CYS A 35 2.97 3.74 2.43
C CYS A 35 2.54 4.55 1.20
N ASP A 36 1.57 5.46 1.35
CA ASP A 36 1.15 6.35 0.25
C ASP A 36 2.30 7.26 -0.21
N ALA A 37 3.02 7.88 0.73
CA ALA A 37 4.16 8.73 0.42
C ALA A 37 5.27 7.95 -0.32
N MET A 38 5.51 6.71 0.09
CA MET A 38 6.45 5.82 -0.58
C MET A 38 6.01 5.48 -2.00
N ALA A 39 4.74 5.09 -2.20
CA ALA A 39 4.19 4.80 -3.52
C ALA A 39 4.29 6.03 -4.45
N ALA A 40 3.94 7.22 -3.95
CA ALA A 40 4.03 8.46 -4.69
C ALA A 40 5.48 8.80 -5.08
N GLY A 41 6.43 8.65 -4.16
CA GLY A 41 7.86 8.87 -4.43
C GLY A 41 8.41 7.91 -5.50
N ILE A 42 8.02 6.64 -5.45
CA ILE A 42 8.41 5.65 -6.47
C ILE A 42 7.82 6.02 -7.84
N LEU A 43 6.56 6.44 -7.89
CA LEU A 43 5.92 6.86 -9.15
C LEU A 43 6.57 8.12 -9.73
N ASP A 44 7.09 9.02 -8.92
CA ASP A 44 7.86 10.17 -9.40
C ASP A 44 9.21 9.75 -10.00
N GLN A 45 9.89 8.78 -9.39
CA GLN A 45 11.11 8.17 -9.96
C GLN A 45 10.82 7.48 -11.30
N VAL A 46 9.69 6.78 -11.41
CA VAL A 46 9.24 6.19 -12.68
C VAL A 46 9.09 7.25 -13.76
N LYS A 47 8.41 8.38 -13.46
CA LYS A 47 8.27 9.48 -14.42
C LYS A 47 9.62 10.05 -14.84
N THR A 48 10.55 10.17 -13.89
CA THR A 48 11.91 10.66 -14.17
C THR A 48 12.68 9.71 -15.08
N LEU A 49 12.61 8.40 -14.82
CA LEU A 49 13.25 7.38 -15.67
C LEU A 49 12.63 7.33 -17.07
N GLN A 50 11.30 7.44 -17.19
CA GLN A 50 10.62 7.48 -18.48
C GLN A 50 11.05 8.68 -19.34
N ARG A 51 11.32 9.83 -18.72
CA ARG A 51 11.84 11.00 -19.44
C ARG A 51 13.29 10.80 -19.89
N GLY A 52 14.09 10.10 -19.10
CA GLY A 52 15.52 9.84 -19.39
C GLY A 52 15.81 8.59 -20.23
N SER A 53 14.81 7.70 -20.42
CA SER A 53 15.01 6.43 -21.13
C SER A 53 15.06 6.57 -22.66
N ILE A 54 14.70 7.73 -23.20
CA ILE A 54 14.84 8.06 -24.62
C ILE A 54 16.14 8.84 -24.77
N LEU A 55 17.23 8.14 -25.06
CA LEU A 55 18.55 8.75 -25.24
C LEU A 55 18.96 8.69 -26.72
N ALA A 56 18.90 9.83 -27.39
CA ALA A 56 19.58 10.02 -28.67
C ALA A 56 21.07 10.30 -28.39
N GLY A 57 21.98 9.65 -29.12
CA GLY A 57 23.42 9.92 -29.00
C GLY A 57 24.34 8.71 -28.97
N PHE A 58 23.84 7.49 -29.14
CA PHE A 58 24.69 6.30 -29.21
C PHE A 58 25.58 6.24 -30.47
N GLY A 59 25.26 7.00 -31.52
CA GLY A 59 26.00 7.02 -32.79
C GLY A 59 25.37 6.11 -33.86
N GLY A 60 25.87 6.20 -35.10
CA GLY A 60 25.30 5.52 -36.28
C GLY A 60 25.88 4.13 -36.60
N PHE A 61 26.67 3.54 -35.70
CA PHE A 61 27.25 2.21 -35.90
C PHE A 61 26.28 1.11 -35.45
N GLU A 62 26.41 -0.10 -36.01
CA GLU A 62 25.58 -1.26 -35.64
C GLU A 62 25.73 -1.62 -34.14
N THR A 63 26.95 -1.48 -33.59
CA THR A 63 27.23 -1.73 -32.18
C THR A 63 26.54 -0.73 -31.25
N SER A 64 26.34 0.50 -31.72
CA SER A 64 25.61 1.53 -30.96
C SER A 64 24.10 1.29 -30.94
N ALA A 65 23.53 0.71 -31.99
CA ALA A 65 22.13 0.31 -32.00
C ALA A 65 21.83 -0.78 -30.96
N GLN A 66 22.74 -1.75 -30.80
CA GLN A 66 22.62 -2.80 -29.77
C GLN A 66 22.69 -2.23 -28.34
N LEU A 67 23.59 -1.26 -28.09
CA LEU A 67 23.68 -0.59 -26.79
C LEU A 67 22.43 0.24 -26.48
N GLN A 68 21.92 0.98 -27.46
CA GLN A 68 20.68 1.74 -27.32
C GLN A 68 19.52 0.81 -26.97
N SER A 69 19.32 -0.27 -27.73
CA SER A 69 18.28 -1.26 -27.48
C SER A 69 18.41 -1.90 -26.08
N GLY A 70 19.63 -2.24 -25.67
CA GLY A 70 19.91 -2.79 -24.35
C GLY A 70 19.60 -1.81 -23.21
N PHE A 71 19.92 -0.53 -23.40
CA PHE A 71 19.60 0.53 -22.44
C PHE A 71 18.09 0.74 -22.31
N GLU A 72 17.38 0.86 -23.44
CA GLU A 72 15.92 1.03 -23.48
C GLU A 72 15.22 -0.15 -22.81
N LYS A 73 15.64 -1.39 -23.10
CA LYS A 73 15.12 -2.58 -22.45
C LYS A 73 15.33 -2.55 -20.94
N LYS A 74 16.54 -2.23 -20.48
CA LYS A 74 16.86 -2.16 -19.05
C LYS A 74 16.06 -1.07 -18.33
N ALA A 75 15.86 0.08 -18.99
CA ALA A 75 15.01 1.14 -18.47
C ALA A 75 13.55 0.68 -18.35
N ALA A 76 13.03 0.00 -19.36
CA ALA A 76 11.67 -0.56 -19.34
C ALA A 76 11.49 -1.59 -18.20
N ASP A 77 12.44 -2.51 -18.03
CA ASP A 77 12.42 -3.51 -16.95
C ASP A 77 12.47 -2.84 -15.56
N ALA A 78 13.33 -1.83 -15.39
CA ALA A 78 13.42 -1.08 -14.14
C ALA A 78 12.11 -0.32 -13.84
N ILE A 79 11.50 0.30 -14.85
CA ILE A 79 10.19 0.97 -14.72
C ILE A 79 9.10 -0.03 -14.32
N ALA A 80 9.09 -1.22 -14.91
CA ALA A 80 8.11 -2.25 -14.57
C ALA A 80 8.23 -2.67 -13.10
N HIS A 81 9.44 -2.96 -12.63
CA HIS A 81 9.68 -3.32 -11.23
C HIS A 81 9.32 -2.21 -10.25
N LEU A 82 9.65 -0.94 -10.55
CA LEU A 82 9.26 0.18 -9.70
C LEU A 82 7.74 0.33 -9.61
N LYS A 83 7.01 0.11 -10.70
CA LYS A 83 5.54 0.11 -10.66
C LYS A 83 4.97 -1.03 -9.81
N GLU A 84 5.56 -2.22 -9.87
CA GLU A 84 5.19 -3.34 -8.99
C GLU A 84 5.40 -2.97 -7.52
N TYR A 85 6.53 -2.37 -7.17
CA TYR A 85 6.80 -1.91 -5.80
C TYR A 85 5.79 -0.86 -5.33
N ALA A 86 5.46 0.12 -6.18
CA ALA A 86 4.45 1.12 -5.86
C ALA A 86 3.07 0.48 -5.62
N ALA A 87 2.69 -0.51 -6.44
CA ALA A 87 1.43 -1.23 -6.27
C ALA A 87 1.36 -2.00 -4.94
N VAL A 88 2.45 -2.69 -4.56
CA VAL A 88 2.55 -3.37 -3.26
C VAL A 88 2.41 -2.37 -2.11
N ALA A 89 3.10 -1.22 -2.20
CA ALA A 89 3.03 -0.17 -1.18
C ALA A 89 1.59 0.37 -1.02
N THR A 90 0.87 0.58 -2.12
CA THR A 90 -0.54 1.02 -2.10
C THR A 90 -1.43 -0.01 -1.40
N ARG A 91 -1.28 -1.30 -1.71
CA ARG A 91 -2.07 -2.37 -1.07
C ARG A 91 -1.76 -2.50 0.43
N MET A 92 -0.52 -2.27 0.84
CA MET A 92 -0.18 -2.18 2.28
C MET A 92 -0.92 -1.02 2.94
N ALA A 93 -1.01 0.15 2.29
CA ALA A 93 -1.78 1.29 2.82
C ALA A 93 -3.27 0.93 2.98
N GLU A 94 -3.86 0.22 2.02
CA GLU A 94 -5.25 -0.28 2.10
C GLU A 94 -5.45 -1.22 3.29
N ASN A 95 -4.53 -2.13 3.54
CA ASN A 95 -4.56 -3.01 4.71
C ASN A 95 -4.52 -2.21 6.03
N PHE A 96 -3.65 -1.21 6.13
CA PHE A 96 -3.61 -0.35 7.32
C PHE A 96 -4.92 0.45 7.51
N ARG A 97 -5.54 0.93 6.43
CA ARG A 97 -6.86 1.59 6.50
C ARG A 97 -7.95 0.62 6.94
N ALA A 98 -7.88 -0.65 6.52
CA ALA A 98 -8.82 -1.68 6.96
C ALA A 98 -8.74 -1.87 8.49
N ILE A 99 -7.54 -1.87 9.07
CA ILE A 99 -7.34 -1.94 10.53
C ILE A 99 -8.02 -0.75 11.22
N GLU A 100 -7.82 0.49 10.75
CA GLU A 100 -8.49 1.67 11.32
C GLU A 100 -10.02 1.60 11.23
N SER A 101 -10.57 1.12 10.10
CA SER A 101 -12.01 0.95 9.94
C SER A 101 -12.60 -0.09 10.90
N GLY A 102 -11.83 -1.14 11.23
CA GLY A 102 -12.21 -2.13 12.23
C GLY A 102 -12.37 -1.53 13.64
N TYR A 103 -11.54 -0.56 14.01
CA TYR A 103 -11.68 0.18 15.27
C TYR A 103 -12.95 1.03 15.31
N ALA A 104 -13.29 1.70 14.20
CA ALA A 104 -14.50 2.51 14.12
C ALA A 104 -15.77 1.66 14.24
N ALA A 105 -15.79 0.47 13.63
CA ALA A 105 -16.89 -0.47 13.73
C ALA A 105 -17.07 -0.98 15.17
N GLN A 106 -16.00 -1.45 15.81
CA GLN A 106 -16.06 -1.94 17.19
C GLN A 106 -16.51 -0.88 18.20
N GLU A 107 -16.10 0.38 18.02
CA GLU A 107 -16.58 1.45 18.89
C GLU A 107 -18.09 1.65 18.74
N GLY A 108 -18.63 1.59 17.52
CA GLY A 108 -20.07 1.69 17.26
C GLY A 108 -20.87 0.54 17.87
N ASP A 109 -20.36 -0.68 17.77
CA ASP A 109 -20.97 -1.87 18.37
C ASP A 109 -20.98 -1.75 19.91
N ASN A 110 -19.86 -1.35 20.51
CA ASN A 110 -19.75 -1.13 21.95
C ASN A 110 -20.71 -0.04 22.45
N VAL A 111 -20.83 1.08 21.72
CA VAL A 111 -21.77 2.16 22.07
C VAL A 111 -23.22 1.66 22.01
N THR A 112 -23.56 0.85 21.01
CA THR A 112 -24.90 0.28 20.86
C THR A 112 -25.22 -0.71 21.99
N GLU A 113 -24.27 -1.58 22.33
CA GLU A 113 -24.43 -2.56 23.40
C GLU A 113 -24.54 -1.90 24.78
N ILE A 114 -23.69 -0.91 25.07
CA ILE A 114 -23.76 -0.13 26.31
C ILE A 114 -25.08 0.67 26.38
N GLY A 115 -25.52 1.26 25.26
CA GLY A 115 -26.80 1.95 25.18
C GLY A 115 -27.99 1.03 25.45
N ALA A 116 -27.98 -0.18 24.89
CA ALA A 116 -29.01 -1.19 25.13
C ALA A 116 -28.99 -1.72 26.58
N ALA A 117 -27.81 -1.93 27.16
CA ALA A 117 -27.65 -2.34 28.55
C ALA A 117 -28.10 -1.23 29.52
N GLY A 118 -27.78 0.03 29.23
CA GLY A 118 -28.23 1.18 30.01
C GLY A 118 -29.75 1.37 30.00
N ASN A 119 -30.41 1.01 28.90
CA ASN A 119 -31.86 1.12 28.75
C ASN A 119 -32.64 -0.07 29.36
N THR A 120 -31.97 -1.16 29.72
CA THR A 120 -32.56 -2.33 30.37
C THR A 120 -32.37 -2.35 31.89
N LEU A 121 -31.60 -1.41 32.45
CA LEU A 121 -31.55 -1.17 33.89
C LEU A 121 -32.89 -0.56 34.36
N PRO A 122 -33.63 -1.20 35.27
CA PRO A 122 -34.87 -0.63 35.80
C PRO A 122 -34.56 0.68 36.52
N SER A 123 -35.38 1.71 36.28
CA SER A 123 -35.32 2.99 37.00
C SER A 123 -35.72 2.79 38.46
N GLY A 124 -34.80 2.25 39.25
CA GLY A 124 -34.96 2.00 40.67
C GLY A 124 -34.74 3.26 41.49
N GLY A 125 -35.82 4.01 41.69
CA GLY A 125 -36.20 4.74 42.91
C GLY A 125 -35.16 5.56 43.66
N ARG A 126 -35.36 6.88 43.66
CA ARG A 126 -35.48 7.68 44.90
C ARG A 126 -36.63 8.65 44.77
#